data_AF-A0A059FSS0-F1
#
_entry.id   AF-A0A059FSS0-F1
#
_cell.length_a   1.000
_cell.length_b   1.000
_cell.length_c   1.000
_cell.angle_alpha   90.00
_cell.angle_beta   90.00
_cell.angle_gamma   90.00
#
_symmetry.space_group_name_H-M   'P 1'
#
loop_
_entity.id
_entity.type
_entity.pdbx_description
1 polymer ?
#
loop_
_entity_poly.entity_id
_entity_poly.type
_entity_poly.pdbx_seq_one_letter_code
_entity_poly.pdbx_strand_id
1 'polypeptide(L)'
;MRHTWMLAIAACFAAPALADAPTLKADAVAAKPVGYEQGLYRFGATYSVTDLDSALSCQTACADDEVCKAWSFIDAAGDSDARCELKRSGGRLERNPTATSGISPRHEALFSPEPTTPADELLGAEAGTDAGDIKAITVEIEKVDIDGPTALVPTDN
;
A
#
# COMPACT_ATOMS: atom_id res chain seq x y z
N MET A 1 7.22 1.09 -58.88
CA MET A 1 8.14 0.04 -59.38
C MET A 1 8.42 -0.93 -58.24
N ARG A 2 8.23 -2.22 -58.53
CA ARG A 2 8.37 -3.35 -57.61
C ARG A 2 9.84 -3.80 -57.64
N HIS A 3 10.55 -3.73 -56.53
CA HIS A 3 11.87 -4.38 -56.37
C HIS A 3 11.82 -5.22 -55.09
N THR A 4 11.34 -6.46 -55.23
CA THR A 4 12.16 -7.68 -55.32
C THR A 4 12.50 -8.20 -53.93
N TRP A 5 11.65 -9.11 -53.47
CA TRP A 5 11.95 -10.15 -52.48
C TRP A 5 13.11 -11.02 -52.96
N MET A 6 14.03 -11.35 -52.05
CA MET A 6 14.47 -12.70 -51.68
C MET A 6 15.89 -12.63 -51.12
N LEU A 7 16.06 -13.10 -49.89
CA LEU A 7 17.06 -14.11 -49.57
C LEU A 7 16.61 -14.80 -48.28
N ALA A 8 16.18 -16.04 -48.46
CA ALA A 8 15.91 -16.98 -47.39
C ALA A 8 17.22 -17.29 -46.65
N ILE A 9 17.20 -17.16 -45.32
CA ILE A 9 18.14 -17.87 -44.46
C ILE A 9 17.29 -18.75 -43.56
N ALA A 10 17.12 -20.00 -43.99
CA ALA A 10 16.78 -21.10 -43.11
C ALA A 10 18.01 -21.35 -42.23
N ALA A 11 17.92 -20.97 -40.96
CA ALA A 11 18.81 -21.45 -39.92
C ALA A 11 17.94 -22.09 -38.84
N CYS A 12 17.96 -23.42 -38.79
CA CYS A 12 17.45 -24.20 -37.68
C CYS A 12 18.15 -23.74 -36.40
N PHE A 13 17.48 -22.92 -35.60
CA PHE A 13 17.89 -22.74 -34.22
C PHE A 13 17.38 -23.96 -33.43
N ALA A 14 18.28 -24.93 -33.29
CA ALA A 14 18.17 -25.96 -32.26
C ALA A 14 17.99 -25.25 -30.91
N ALA A 15 16.87 -25.52 -30.24
CA ALA A 15 16.60 -25.04 -28.90
C ALA A 15 17.49 -25.80 -27.91
N PRO A 16 18.36 -25.13 -27.13
CA PRO A 16 18.74 -25.65 -25.84
C PRO A 16 17.64 -25.32 -24.84
N ALA A 17 17.13 -26.39 -24.23
CA ALA A 17 16.40 -26.35 -23.00
C ALA A 17 17.18 -25.59 -21.91
N LEU A 18 16.45 -24.81 -21.12
CA LEU A 18 16.50 -24.66 -19.67
C LEU A 18 15.92 -23.27 -19.38
N ALA A 19 14.76 -23.28 -18.75
CA ALA A 19 14.20 -22.11 -18.12
C ALA A 19 15.16 -21.65 -17.03
N ASP A 20 15.99 -20.65 -17.33
CA ASP A 20 16.50 -19.76 -16.30
C ASP A 20 15.30 -18.97 -15.78
N ALA A 21 14.58 -19.57 -14.83
CA ALA A 21 13.71 -18.81 -13.97
C ALA A 21 14.60 -17.73 -13.34
N PRO A 22 14.31 -16.43 -13.49
CA PRO A 22 15.00 -15.43 -12.72
C PRO A 22 14.74 -15.81 -11.25
N THR A 23 15.81 -16.21 -10.56
CA THR A 23 15.84 -16.11 -9.10
C THR A 23 15.49 -14.66 -8.83
N LEU A 24 14.25 -14.43 -8.39
CA LEU A 24 13.89 -13.23 -7.67
C LEU A 24 14.76 -13.31 -6.43
N LYS A 25 15.98 -12.78 -6.55
CA LYS A 25 16.73 -12.31 -5.41
C LYS A 25 15.70 -11.51 -4.64
N ALA A 26 15.44 -11.91 -3.40
CA ALA A 26 14.69 -11.07 -2.50
C ALA A 26 15.53 -9.82 -2.31
N ASP A 27 15.43 -8.91 -3.29
CA ASP A 27 15.62 -7.51 -3.09
C ASP A 27 14.71 -7.26 -1.92
N ALA A 28 15.33 -7.04 -0.75
CA ALA A 28 14.64 -6.61 0.43
C ALA A 28 13.60 -5.63 -0.08
N VAL A 29 12.31 -5.98 0.05
CA VAL A 29 11.22 -5.05 -0.23
C VAL A 29 11.61 -3.88 0.61
N ALA A 30 12.19 -2.85 -0.02
CA ALA A 30 12.68 -1.70 0.68
C ALA A 30 11.44 -1.22 1.39
N ALA A 31 11.43 -1.38 2.72
CA ALA A 31 10.26 -1.08 3.50
C ALA A 31 9.89 0.33 3.09
N LYS A 32 8.77 0.46 2.37
CA LYS A 32 8.26 1.76 1.98
C LYS A 32 8.24 2.53 3.29
N PRO A 33 9.05 3.58 3.48
CA PRO A 33 9.26 4.11 4.81
C PRO A 33 7.89 4.42 5.38
N VAL A 34 7.58 3.76 6.48
CA VAL A 34 6.23 3.81 7.02
C VAL A 34 5.94 5.27 7.37
N GLY A 35 4.85 5.78 6.80
CA GLY A 35 4.04 6.84 7.41
C GLY A 35 4.54 8.27 7.35
N TYR A 36 5.22 8.73 6.28
CA TYR A 36 5.41 10.17 6.08
C TYR A 36 4.75 10.72 4.82
N GLU A 37 4.28 11.96 4.92
CA GLU A 37 3.44 12.65 3.97
C GLU A 37 4.18 13.85 3.39
N GLN A 38 4.48 13.79 2.08
CA GLN A 38 5.05 14.91 1.34
C GLN A 38 3.99 15.96 1.00
N GLY A 39 4.39 17.22 0.96
CA GLY A 39 3.50 18.35 0.67
C GLY A 39 2.57 18.70 1.82
N LEU A 40 2.76 18.10 3.00
CA LEU A 40 1.94 18.31 4.20
C LEU A 40 2.82 18.71 5.39
N TYR A 41 2.33 19.70 6.14
CA TYR A 41 2.93 20.16 7.39
C TYR A 41 1.95 19.93 8.55
N ARG A 42 2.46 19.50 9.71
CA ARG A 42 1.66 19.23 10.92
C ARG A 42 1.75 20.42 11.88
N PHE A 43 0.76 21.31 11.88
CA PHE A 43 0.76 22.47 12.78
C PHE A 43 0.57 22.12 14.26
N GLY A 44 1.38 22.74 15.12
CA GLY A 44 1.21 22.79 16.57
C GLY A 44 2.17 21.90 17.36
N ALA A 45 2.24 22.16 18.67
CA ALA A 45 3.00 21.39 19.66
C ALA A 45 4.51 21.20 19.36
N THR A 46 5.10 22.04 18.51
CA THR A 46 6.56 22.06 18.29
C THR A 46 7.26 22.38 19.60
N TYR A 47 8.21 21.53 19.98
CA TYR A 47 9.01 21.71 21.20
C TYR A 47 10.51 21.81 20.91
N SER A 48 10.94 21.42 19.71
CA SER A 48 12.32 21.54 19.25
C SER A 48 12.35 21.87 17.76
N VAL A 49 13.31 22.71 17.37
CA VAL A 49 13.63 23.04 15.98
C VAL A 49 15.13 22.86 15.81
N THR A 50 15.55 22.08 14.82
CA THR A 50 16.95 21.72 14.58
C THR A 50 17.28 21.76 13.09
N ASP A 51 18.52 22.09 12.77
CA ASP A 51 19.03 22.18 11.39
C ASP A 51 19.48 20.79 10.90
N LEU A 52 18.51 19.88 10.79
CA LEU A 52 18.69 18.60 10.11
C LEU A 52 18.35 18.78 8.63
N ASP A 53 19.11 18.13 7.76
CA ASP A 53 19.13 18.36 6.32
C ASP A 53 18.17 17.47 5.52
N SER A 54 17.41 16.62 6.20
CA SER A 54 16.58 15.61 5.54
C SER A 54 15.36 15.18 6.35
N ALA A 55 14.28 14.82 5.65
CA ALA A 55 13.09 14.24 6.28
C ALA A 55 13.41 12.96 7.05
N LEU A 56 14.34 12.13 6.53
CA LEU A 56 14.75 10.89 7.19
C LEU A 56 15.46 11.16 8.53
N SER A 57 16.41 12.10 8.57
CA SER A 57 17.08 12.45 9.83
C SER A 57 16.10 13.06 10.83
N CYS A 58 15.11 13.85 10.37
CA CYS A 58 14.04 14.36 11.21
C CYS A 58 13.14 13.25 11.79
N GLN A 59 12.80 12.23 10.97
CA GLN A 59 12.07 11.05 11.43
C GLN A 59 12.87 10.27 12.48
N THR A 60 14.17 10.05 12.24
CA THR A 60 15.07 9.37 13.18
C THR A 60 15.16 10.11 14.51
N ALA A 61 15.38 11.43 14.48
CA ALA A 61 15.41 12.24 15.69
C ALA A 61 14.11 12.15 16.49
N CYS A 62 12.96 12.07 15.81
CA CYS A 62 11.66 11.87 16.47
C CYS A 62 11.44 10.42 16.96
N ALA A 63 12.06 9.42 16.34
CA ALA A 63 11.99 8.04 16.80
C ALA A 63 12.83 7.85 18.08
N ASP A 64 13.94 8.58 18.20
CA ASP A 64 14.88 8.49 19.31
C ASP A 64 14.45 9.31 20.55
N ASP A 65 13.50 10.24 20.40
CA ASP A 65 12.94 11.04 21.50
C ASP A 65 11.54 10.54 21.91
N GLU A 66 11.43 10.03 23.15
CA GLU A 66 10.19 9.50 23.71
C GLU A 66 9.03 10.50 23.82
N VAL A 67 9.34 11.79 23.88
CA VAL A 67 8.35 12.87 23.93
C VAL A 67 7.80 13.19 22.54
N CYS A 68 8.53 12.83 21.48
CA CYS A 68 8.14 13.10 20.12
C CYS A 68 6.99 12.20 19.68
N LYS A 69 5.88 12.83 19.26
CA LYS A 69 4.73 12.12 18.68
C LYS A 69 4.60 12.34 17.18
N ALA A 70 5.12 13.45 16.68
CA ALA A 70 5.16 13.76 15.26
C ALA A 70 6.33 14.68 14.94
N TRP A 71 6.63 14.79 13.66
CA TRP A 71 7.70 15.64 13.14
C TRP A 71 7.28 16.28 11.83
N SER A 72 7.87 17.43 11.53
CA SER A 72 7.77 18.09 10.22
C SER A 72 9.15 18.58 9.81
N PHE A 73 9.61 18.11 8.66
CA PHE A 73 10.77 18.62 7.97
C PHE A 73 10.32 19.61 6.89
N ILE A 74 10.97 20.76 6.82
CA ILE A 74 10.73 21.78 5.81
C ILE A 74 12.03 21.91 5.02
N ASP A 75 11.96 21.62 3.73
CA ASP A 75 13.08 21.77 2.80
C ASP A 75 13.53 23.23 2.72
N ALA A 76 14.81 23.42 2.43
CA ALA A 76 15.34 24.73 2.13
C ALA A 76 14.64 25.33 0.90
N ALA A 77 14.29 26.62 0.98
CA ALA A 77 13.58 27.32 -0.09
C ALA A 77 13.99 28.80 -0.12
N GLY A 78 14.51 29.25 -1.27
CA GLY A 78 15.07 30.60 -1.38
C GLY A 78 16.19 30.82 -0.37
N ASP A 79 16.03 31.82 0.49
CA ASP A 79 16.97 32.14 1.59
C ASP A 79 16.64 31.44 2.92
N SER A 80 15.65 30.55 2.95
CA SER A 80 15.30 29.79 4.16
C SER A 80 16.04 28.47 4.20
N ASP A 81 16.78 28.23 5.28
CA ASP A 81 17.45 26.96 5.54
C ASP A 81 16.46 25.83 5.83
N ALA A 82 16.90 24.60 5.56
CA ALA A 82 16.14 23.42 5.91
C ALA A 82 16.03 23.30 7.44
N ARG A 83 14.88 22.87 7.94
CA ARG A 83 14.69 22.63 9.37
C ARG A 83 13.84 21.42 9.65
N CYS A 84 14.16 20.76 10.75
CA CYS A 84 13.35 19.75 11.38
C CYS A 84 12.65 20.34 12.60
N GLU A 85 11.37 20.02 12.76
CA GLU A 85 10.58 20.44 13.90
C GLU A 85 9.92 19.25 14.58
N LEU A 86 10.34 18.97 15.82
CA LEU A 86 9.81 17.86 16.63
C LEU A 86 8.61 18.32 17.46
N LYS A 87 7.57 17.47 17.55
CA LYS A 87 6.25 17.85 18.08
C LYS A 87 5.74 16.88 19.14
N ARG A 88 5.08 17.42 20.18
CA ARG A 88 4.49 16.65 21.30
C ARG A 88 3.09 16.09 21.01
N SER A 89 2.54 16.35 19.84
CA SER A 89 1.24 15.85 19.38
C SER A 89 1.26 15.62 17.87
N GLY A 90 0.26 14.90 17.35
CA GLY A 90 0.11 14.63 15.91
C GLY A 90 -0.11 15.88 15.04
N GLY A 91 -0.48 17.00 15.65
CA GLY A 91 -0.76 18.27 14.97
C GLY A 91 -1.95 18.25 14.01
N ARG A 92 -2.32 19.42 13.49
CA ARG A 92 -3.29 19.56 12.40
C ARG A 92 -2.55 19.54 11.06
N LEU A 93 -2.95 18.68 10.13
CA LEU A 93 -2.38 18.65 8.79
C LEU A 93 -2.83 19.85 7.94
N GLU A 94 -1.89 20.44 7.23
CA GLU A 94 -2.11 21.53 6.28
C GLU A 94 -1.19 21.38 5.08
N ARG A 95 -1.62 21.88 3.92
CA ARG A 95 -0.83 21.83 2.67
C ARG A 95 0.37 22.76 2.79
N ASN A 96 1.57 22.20 2.60
CA ASN A 96 2.80 22.95 2.44
C ASN A 96 3.71 22.18 1.47
N PRO A 97 3.88 22.63 0.21
CA PRO A 97 4.63 21.90 -0.81
C PRO A 97 6.08 21.58 -0.48
N THR A 98 6.72 22.34 0.43
CA THR A 98 8.12 22.13 0.84
C THR A 98 8.24 21.30 2.12
N ALA A 99 7.12 20.85 2.69
CA ALA A 99 7.13 20.09 3.92
C ALA A 99 6.99 18.58 3.66
N THR A 100 7.74 17.80 4.43
CA THR A 100 7.48 16.37 4.63
C THR A 100 7.26 16.15 6.12
N SER A 101 6.15 15.54 6.50
CA SER A 101 5.80 15.30 7.90
C SER A 101 5.48 13.84 8.16
N GLY A 102 5.55 13.41 9.42
CA GLY A 102 5.14 12.06 9.79
C GLY A 102 4.78 11.95 11.27
N ILE A 103 4.16 10.82 11.61
CA ILE A 103 4.02 10.39 13.00
C ILE A 103 5.33 9.73 13.44
N SER A 104 5.66 9.82 14.73
CA SER A 104 6.81 9.10 15.28
C SER A 104 6.60 7.59 15.09
N PRO A 105 7.55 6.83 14.52
CA PRO A 105 7.44 5.37 14.42
C PRO A 105 7.20 4.70 15.77
N ARG A 106 7.80 5.24 16.84
CA ARG A 106 7.58 4.78 18.22
C ARG A 106 6.15 5.04 18.67
N HIS A 107 5.63 6.23 18.39
CA HIS A 107 4.25 6.56 18.73
C HIS A 107 3.27 5.66 17.96
N GLU A 108 3.46 5.51 16.66
CA GLU A 108 2.60 4.68 15.81
C GLU A 108 2.58 3.21 16.25
N ALA A 109 3.73 2.65 16.62
CA ALA A 109 3.82 1.28 17.14
C ALA A 109 3.02 1.07 18.44
N LEU A 110 2.77 2.11 19.24
CA LEU A 110 1.95 2.01 20.45
C LEU A 110 0.44 1.97 20.17
N PHE A 111 0.00 2.45 19.00
CA PHE A 111 -1.42 2.56 18.66
C PHE A 111 -1.84 1.67 17.48
N SER A 112 -0.88 1.08 16.78
CA SER A 112 -1.17 0.07 15.78
C SER A 112 -1.35 -1.28 16.47
N PRO A 113 -2.52 -1.93 16.41
CA PRO A 113 -2.63 -3.31 16.86
C PRO A 113 -1.70 -4.16 16.00
N GLU A 114 -0.75 -4.86 16.61
CA GLU A 114 -0.03 -5.91 15.89
C GLU A 114 -1.09 -6.89 15.36
N PRO A 115 -1.06 -7.25 14.06
CA PRO A 115 -1.82 -8.40 13.60
C PRO A 115 -1.26 -9.61 14.34
N THR A 116 -1.92 -10.07 15.40
CA THR A 116 -1.49 -11.23 16.20
C THR A 116 -1.82 -12.54 15.50
N THR A 117 -1.84 -12.57 14.16
CA THR A 117 -1.91 -13.82 13.42
C THR A 117 -0.47 -14.17 13.04
N PRO A 118 0.19 -15.11 13.74
CA PRO A 118 1.42 -15.68 13.23
C PRO A 118 1.18 -16.12 11.79
N ALA A 119 2.11 -15.82 10.89
CA ALA A 119 2.04 -16.27 9.50
C ALA A 119 1.85 -17.80 9.39
N ASP A 120 2.22 -18.53 10.44
CA ASP A 120 2.00 -19.97 10.61
C ASP A 120 0.51 -20.36 10.74
N GLU A 121 -0.38 -19.50 11.24
CA GLU A 121 -1.83 -19.78 11.33
C GLU A 121 -2.54 -19.54 9.98
N LEU A 122 -1.99 -18.68 9.12
CA LEU A 122 -2.45 -18.48 7.74
C LEU A 122 -1.95 -19.56 6.77
N LEU A 123 -1.01 -20.42 7.21
CA LEU A 123 -0.44 -21.51 6.41
C LEU A 123 -0.65 -22.91 7.02
N GLY A 124 -1.30 -23.02 8.19
CA GLY A 124 -1.30 -24.23 9.03
C GLY A 124 -2.64 -24.93 9.27
N ALA A 125 -3.61 -24.86 8.34
CA ALA A 125 -4.79 -25.75 8.38
C ALA A 125 -4.59 -26.95 7.45
N GLU A 126 -3.71 -27.87 7.82
CA GLU A 126 -3.61 -29.19 7.21
C GLU A 126 -4.58 -30.18 7.88
N ALA A 127 -5.55 -30.64 7.09
CA ALA A 127 -6.19 -31.96 7.14
C ALA A 127 -6.55 -32.53 8.53
N GLY A 128 -7.57 -31.99 9.18
CA GLY A 128 -8.38 -32.73 10.15
C GLY A 128 -9.40 -33.61 9.42
N THR A 129 -9.16 -34.93 9.37
CA THR A 129 -10.15 -35.91 8.91
C THR A 129 -11.23 -36.07 9.98
N ASP A 130 -12.29 -35.27 9.92
CA ASP A 130 -13.58 -35.59 10.55
C ASP A 130 -14.68 -35.48 9.49
N ALA A 131 -15.03 -36.63 8.93
CA ALA A 131 -16.19 -36.78 8.07
C ALA A 131 -17.44 -36.78 8.96
N GLY A 132 -17.90 -35.58 9.32
CA GLY A 132 -19.12 -35.37 10.10
C GLY A 132 -19.89 -34.14 9.60
N ASP A 133 -20.87 -34.39 8.72
CA ASP A 133 -22.06 -33.56 8.51
C ASP A 133 -21.88 -32.09 8.03
N ILE A 134 -21.17 -31.88 6.92
CA ILE A 134 -21.50 -30.76 6.03
C ILE A 134 -22.63 -31.20 5.08
N LYS A 135 -23.88 -30.96 5.49
CA LYS A 135 -25.02 -31.01 4.55
C LYS A 135 -24.86 -29.89 3.53
N ALA A 136 -24.46 -30.26 2.31
CA ALA A 136 -24.50 -29.38 1.17
C ALA A 136 -25.92 -28.82 0.99
N ILE A 137 -26.06 -27.50 1.12
CA ILE A 137 -27.29 -26.80 0.74
C ILE A 137 -27.24 -26.66 -0.77
N THR A 138 -27.86 -27.60 -1.48
CA THR A 138 -28.10 -27.46 -2.91
C THR A 138 -29.26 -26.49 -3.10
N VAL A 139 -28.97 -25.28 -3.55
CA VAL A 139 -29.99 -24.33 -3.98
C VAL A 139 -30.37 -24.69 -5.41
N GLU A 140 -31.50 -25.39 -5.58
CA GLU A 140 -32.10 -25.56 -6.90
C GLU A 140 -32.81 -24.26 -7.28
N ILE A 141 -32.21 -23.51 -8.21
CA ILE A 141 -32.82 -22.32 -8.77
C ILE A 141 -33.88 -22.80 -9.76
N GLU A 142 -35.13 -22.84 -9.32
CA GLU A 142 -36.28 -23.07 -10.19
C GLU A 142 -36.39 -21.89 -11.17
N LYS A 143 -36.46 -22.23 -12.46
CA LYS A 143 -36.55 -21.28 -13.55
C LYS A 143 -37.88 -20.53 -13.44
N VAL A 144 -37.84 -19.24 -13.09
CA VAL A 144 -39.02 -18.38 -13.13
C VAL A 144 -39.37 -18.14 -14.61
N ASP A 145 -40.43 -18.79 -15.08
CA ASP A 145 -41.03 -18.50 -16.38
C ASP A 145 -41.74 -17.14 -16.31
N ILE A 146 -41.14 -16.15 -16.96
CA ILE A 146 -41.72 -14.82 -17.16
C ILE A 146 -42.59 -14.90 -18.42
N ASP A 147 -43.82 -15.39 -18.27
CA ASP A 147 -44.88 -15.22 -19.28
C ASP A 147 -46.09 -14.57 -18.61
N GLY A 148 -46.04 -13.25 -18.45
CA GLY A 148 -47.19 -12.44 -18.01
C GLY A 148 -47.89 -11.84 -19.22
N PRO A 149 -49.19 -12.11 -19.45
CA PRO A 149 -49.90 -11.56 -20.60
C PRO A 149 -50.21 -10.07 -20.41
N THR A 150 -49.92 -9.33 -21.49
CA THR A 150 -50.42 -8.00 -21.83
C THR A 150 -51.91 -7.82 -21.51
N ALA A 151 -52.25 -6.87 -20.65
CA ALA A 151 -53.47 -6.06 -20.77
C ALA A 151 -53.36 -4.79 -19.91
N LEU A 152 -53.10 -3.66 -20.56
CA LEU A 152 -53.40 -2.33 -20.01
C LEU A 152 -54.91 -2.13 -20.12
N VAL A 153 -55.61 -2.04 -18.98
CA VAL A 153 -56.98 -1.51 -18.95
C VAL A 153 -56.92 -0.13 -18.28
N PRO A 154 -57.35 0.95 -18.94
CA PRO A 154 -57.52 2.25 -18.30
C PRO A 154 -58.85 2.27 -17.55
N THR A 155 -58.84 2.66 -16.28
CA THR A 155 -60.05 3.02 -15.54
C THR A 155 -60.14 4.55 -15.46
N ASP A 156 -61.14 5.11 -16.15
CA ASP A 156 -61.66 6.46 -15.91
C ASP A 156 -62.28 6.57 -14.51
N ASN A 157 -61.83 7.53 -13.71
CA ASN A 157 -62.66 8.44 -12.89
C ASN A 157 -61.81 9.58 -12.30
#